data_AF-A0A1G0JFI7-F1
#
_entry.id   AF-A0A1G0JFI7-F1
#
_cell.length_a   1.000
_cell.length_b   1.000
_cell.length_c   1.000
_cell.angle_alpha   90.00
_cell.angle_beta   90.00
_cell.angle_gamma   90.00
#
_symmetry.space_group_name_H-M   'P 1'
#
loop_
_entity.id
_entity.type
_entity.pdbx_description
1 polymer ?
#
loop_
_entity_poly.entity_id
_entity_poly.type
_entity_poly.pdbx_seq_one_letter_code
_entity_poly.pdbx_strand_id
1 'polypeptide(L)'
;MEDIDSSGIEKDMQESTVFPEIINIENENACVPSLVKQRVPYCRDTLDGTNRGPALTVISAGKFMMGGDKPNEQPKHAVEITYPFAVSVNEISQEEFELFCVDAQRPCPLQPWSSKNYPVVNITWHDADAYAGWLSNKTGSQYRLPTEAEWEYAARANTTTRYLLVTKYQSLMRCSLV
;
A
#
# COMPACT_ATOMS: atom_id res chain seq x y z
N MET A 1 27.72 -26.42 -66.46
CA MET A 1 26.28 -26.53 -66.20
C MET A 1 26.01 -25.54 -65.08
N GLU A 2 26.04 -24.27 -65.44
CA GLU A 2 24.86 -23.47 -65.84
C GLU A 2 23.93 -23.25 -64.64
N ASP A 3 23.73 -21.95 -64.40
CA ASP A 3 22.92 -21.32 -63.38
C ASP A 3 21.46 -21.82 -63.37
N ILE A 4 20.76 -21.62 -62.24
CA ILE A 4 19.53 -20.81 -62.16
C ILE A 4 19.04 -20.76 -60.70
N ASP A 5 18.76 -19.52 -60.32
CA ASP A 5 18.17 -18.99 -59.09
C ASP A 5 16.67 -19.34 -58.92
N SER A 6 16.16 -18.97 -57.74
CA SER A 6 14.77 -18.65 -57.38
C SER A 6 14.02 -19.72 -56.61
N SER A 7 13.83 -19.48 -55.31
CA SER A 7 12.53 -18.99 -54.80
C SER A 7 12.43 -19.04 -53.26
N GLY A 8 11.84 -17.99 -52.69
CA GLY A 8 11.34 -17.93 -51.31
C GLY A 8 11.94 -16.79 -50.47
N ILE A 9 11.82 -15.51 -50.85
CA ILE A 9 10.64 -14.61 -50.73
C ILE A 9 10.45 -14.07 -49.29
N GLU A 10 10.68 -12.74 -49.16
CA GLU A 10 10.11 -11.71 -48.25
C GLU A 10 10.17 -11.98 -46.73
N LYS A 11 11.03 -11.34 -45.92
CA LYS A 11 11.19 -9.90 -45.60
C LYS A 11 9.89 -9.09 -45.48
N ASP A 12 9.61 -8.78 -44.21
CA ASP A 12 8.88 -7.63 -43.68
C ASP A 12 7.37 -7.51 -43.95
N MET A 13 6.60 -7.77 -42.89
CA MET A 13 5.35 -7.05 -42.67
C MET A 13 5.27 -6.63 -41.20
N GLN A 14 5.54 -5.35 -40.99
CA GLN A 14 5.27 -4.62 -39.75
C GLN A 14 3.80 -4.78 -39.36
N GLU A 15 3.55 -5.12 -38.09
CA GLU A 15 2.40 -4.54 -37.41
C GLU A 15 2.92 -3.67 -36.28
N SER A 16 2.91 -2.38 -36.60
CA SER A 16 3.12 -1.26 -35.71
C SER A 16 2.02 -1.25 -34.64
N THR A 17 2.39 -1.47 -33.39
CA THR A 17 1.86 -0.64 -32.31
C THR A 17 3.03 -0.16 -31.48
N VAL A 18 3.46 1.04 -31.83
CA VAL A 18 4.21 1.95 -30.99
C VAL A 18 3.53 1.97 -29.62
N PHE A 19 4.08 1.24 -28.65
CA PHE A 19 3.82 1.55 -27.26
C PHE A 19 4.61 2.82 -26.96
N PRO A 20 3.96 3.88 -26.46
CA PRO A 20 4.65 5.13 -26.21
C PRO A 20 5.80 4.86 -25.25
N GLU A 21 6.98 5.26 -25.72
CA GLU A 21 8.20 5.34 -24.97
C GLU A 21 8.01 6.29 -23.78
N ILE A 22 8.69 5.96 -22.68
CA ILE A 22 8.90 6.76 -21.46
C ILE A 22 7.72 6.78 -20.46
N ILE A 23 7.59 5.68 -19.72
CA ILE A 23 7.23 5.80 -18.30
C ILE A 23 8.57 5.88 -17.57
N ASN A 24 8.87 6.99 -16.90
CA ASN A 24 10.01 7.10 -16.00
C ASN A 24 9.96 5.96 -14.98
N ILE A 25 10.83 4.96 -15.16
CA ILE A 25 11.05 3.85 -14.22
C ILE A 25 11.96 4.38 -13.09
N GLU A 26 11.52 5.41 -12.38
CA GLU A 26 12.19 5.85 -11.14
C GLU A 26 11.38 5.52 -9.89
N ASN A 27 10.21 4.88 -10.03
CA ASN A 27 9.37 4.57 -8.87
C ASN A 27 8.52 3.31 -9.08
N GLU A 28 9.16 2.17 -9.32
CA GLU A 28 8.49 0.87 -9.56
C GLU A 28 7.55 0.42 -8.43
N ASN A 29 7.56 1.09 -7.27
CA ASN A 29 6.72 0.76 -6.12
C ASN A 29 5.98 1.98 -5.52
N ALA A 30 5.77 3.05 -6.30
CA ALA A 30 5.03 4.23 -5.84
C ALA A 30 3.58 3.89 -5.45
N CYS A 31 3.09 4.49 -4.37
CA CYS A 31 1.70 4.31 -3.95
C CYS A 31 0.73 5.12 -4.82
N VAL A 32 0.15 4.45 -5.84
CA VAL A 32 -0.81 5.06 -6.77
C VAL A 32 -2.19 4.39 -6.69
N PRO A 33 -3.31 5.14 -6.87
CA PRO A 33 -4.66 4.59 -6.78
C PRO A 33 -4.97 3.44 -7.75
N SER A 34 -4.28 3.37 -8.89
CA SER A 34 -4.47 2.30 -9.87
C SER A 34 -4.06 0.92 -9.37
N LEU A 35 -3.27 0.82 -8.29
CA LEU A 35 -2.85 -0.44 -7.69
C LEU A 35 -4.02 -1.26 -7.16
N VAL A 36 -5.17 -0.66 -6.87
CA VAL A 36 -6.41 -1.35 -6.44
C VAL A 36 -6.82 -2.49 -7.39
N LYS A 37 -6.47 -2.39 -8.69
CA LYS A 37 -6.80 -3.41 -9.69
C LYS A 37 -5.86 -4.62 -9.66
N GLN A 38 -4.73 -4.51 -8.95
CA GLN A 38 -3.75 -5.57 -8.86
C GLN A 38 -4.18 -6.61 -7.83
N ARG A 39 -3.73 -7.85 -8.06
CA ARG A 39 -3.97 -8.97 -7.13
C ARG A 39 -3.35 -8.73 -5.75
N VAL A 40 -2.25 -7.99 -5.70
CA VAL A 40 -1.55 -7.59 -4.47
C VAL A 40 -1.31 -6.08 -4.58
N PRO A 41 -2.21 -5.24 -4.05
CA PRO A 41 -2.13 -3.79 -4.19
C PRO A 41 -1.08 -3.18 -3.24
N TYR A 42 0.15 -3.67 -3.30
CA TYR A 42 1.26 -3.31 -2.42
C TYR A 42 2.13 -2.19 -2.99
N CYS A 43 2.63 -1.31 -2.13
CA CYS A 43 3.55 -0.25 -2.52
C CYS A 43 4.48 0.19 -1.38
N ARG A 44 5.58 0.86 -1.72
CA ARG A 44 6.52 1.51 -0.82
C ARG A 44 7.09 2.75 -1.50
N ASP A 45 6.77 3.91 -0.94
CA ASP A 45 7.34 5.16 -1.42
C ASP A 45 8.83 5.28 -1.07
N THR A 46 9.55 6.10 -1.84
CA THR A 46 10.97 6.38 -1.64
C THR A 46 11.13 7.64 -0.79
N LEU A 47 12.00 7.63 0.21
CA LEU A 47 12.18 8.77 1.13
C LEU A 47 13.26 9.77 0.67
N ASP A 48 14.41 9.27 0.22
CA ASP A 48 15.59 10.08 -0.10
C ASP A 48 16.47 9.43 -1.19
N GLY A 49 15.84 8.63 -2.06
CA GLY A 49 16.50 7.89 -3.14
C GLY A 49 17.10 6.56 -2.72
N THR A 50 17.46 6.38 -1.44
CA THR A 50 18.06 5.13 -0.92
C THR A 50 17.16 4.44 0.10
N ASN A 51 16.55 5.19 1.01
CA ASN A 51 15.63 4.67 2.00
C ASN A 51 14.21 4.54 1.45
N ARG A 52 13.49 3.54 1.95
CA ARG A 52 12.08 3.30 1.62
C ARG A 52 11.21 3.63 2.82
N GLY A 53 10.03 4.16 2.54
CA GLY A 53 8.97 4.32 3.52
C GLY A 53 8.35 2.99 3.95
N PRO A 54 7.33 3.05 4.81
CA PRO A 54 6.64 1.86 5.28
C PRO A 54 5.98 1.10 4.13
N ALA A 55 5.86 -0.22 4.29
CA ALA A 55 5.04 -1.05 3.41
C ALA A 55 3.58 -0.61 3.50
N LEU A 56 2.98 -0.24 2.37
CA LEU A 56 1.59 0.16 2.26
C LEU A 56 0.81 -0.81 1.37
N THR A 57 -0.50 -0.87 1.60
CA THR A 57 -1.45 -1.54 0.71
C THR A 57 -2.57 -0.58 0.34
N VAL A 58 -2.99 -0.59 -0.93
CA VAL A 58 -4.08 0.27 -1.42
C VAL A 58 -5.42 -0.44 -1.26
N ILE A 59 -6.32 0.25 -0.57
CA ILE A 59 -7.67 -0.21 -0.26
C ILE A 59 -8.65 0.56 -1.16
N SER A 60 -9.60 -0.16 -1.78
CA SER A 60 -10.64 0.43 -2.60
C SER A 60 -11.71 1.14 -1.76
N ALA A 61 -12.29 2.20 -2.34
CA ALA A 61 -13.54 2.77 -1.88
C ALA A 61 -14.64 1.70 -1.70
N GLY A 62 -15.57 1.92 -0.78
CA GLY A 62 -16.64 0.98 -0.51
C GLY A 62 -17.49 1.33 0.72
N LYS A 63 -18.42 0.44 1.03
CA LYS A 63 -19.38 0.61 2.14
C LYS A 63 -19.21 -0.51 3.14
N PHE A 64 -19.33 -0.19 4.41
CA PHE A 64 -19.35 -1.19 5.47
C PHE A 64 -20.23 -0.75 6.64
N MET A 65 -20.55 -1.72 7.50
CA MET A 65 -21.24 -1.45 8.76
C MET A 65 -20.18 -1.27 9.87
N MET A 66 -20.03 -0.05 10.35
CA MET A 66 -19.11 0.30 11.42
C MET A 66 -19.75 0.02 12.78
N GLY A 67 -18.95 -0.37 13.77
CA GLY A 67 -19.37 -0.60 15.14
C GLY A 67 -19.67 -2.05 15.51
N GLY A 68 -20.05 -2.25 16.76
CA GLY A 68 -20.11 -3.55 17.42
C GLY A 68 -21.28 -3.68 18.39
N ASP A 69 -21.25 -4.73 19.20
CA ASP A 69 -22.30 -5.00 20.19
C ASP A 69 -21.95 -4.41 21.57
N LYS A 70 -20.71 -3.96 21.80
CA LYS A 70 -20.32 -3.36 23.08
C LYS A 70 -20.90 -1.95 23.24
N PRO A 71 -21.17 -1.49 24.47
CA PRO A 71 -21.76 -0.17 24.70
C PRO A 71 -20.99 1.00 24.07
N ASN A 72 -19.66 0.93 24.02
CA ASN A 72 -18.79 1.95 23.43
C ASN A 72 -18.55 1.75 21.93
N GLU A 73 -19.16 0.74 21.31
CA GLU A 73 -19.05 0.42 19.87
C GLU A 73 -20.40 0.59 19.16
N GLN A 74 -21.43 1.04 19.88
CA GLN A 74 -22.79 1.28 19.38
C GLN A 74 -23.06 2.77 19.12
N PRO A 75 -24.02 3.11 18.24
CA PRO A 75 -24.79 2.21 17.39
C PRO A 75 -24.00 1.75 16.16
N LYS A 76 -24.31 0.54 15.67
CA LYS A 76 -23.87 0.13 14.34
C LYS A 76 -24.48 1.06 13.30
N HIS A 77 -23.65 1.57 12.38
CA HIS A 77 -24.09 2.51 11.36
C HIS A 77 -23.34 2.28 10.05
N ALA A 78 -24.01 2.58 8.93
CA ALA A 78 -23.41 2.42 7.61
C ALA A 78 -22.44 3.58 7.34
N VAL A 79 -21.23 3.25 6.92
CA VAL A 79 -20.20 4.20 6.53
C VAL A 79 -19.77 3.93 5.10
N GLU A 80 -19.57 5.00 4.33
CA GLU A 80 -19.08 4.96 2.95
C GLU A 80 -17.71 5.64 2.88
N ILE A 81 -16.69 4.86 2.49
CA ILE A 81 -15.39 5.38 2.09
C ILE A 81 -15.47 5.67 0.59
N THR A 82 -15.45 6.95 0.23
CA THR A 82 -15.72 7.40 -1.16
C THR A 82 -14.48 7.42 -2.06
N TYR A 83 -13.28 7.22 -1.51
CA TYR A 83 -12.03 7.27 -2.24
C TYR A 83 -11.12 6.09 -1.87
N PRO A 84 -10.27 5.60 -2.80
CA PRO A 84 -9.24 4.65 -2.44
C PRO A 84 -8.16 5.35 -1.61
N PHE A 85 -7.58 4.62 -0.66
CA PHE A 85 -6.49 5.12 0.19
C PHE A 85 -5.49 4.01 0.45
N ALA A 86 -4.26 4.37 0.80
CA ALA A 86 -3.24 3.41 1.21
C ALA A 86 -3.11 3.40 2.74
N VAL A 87 -2.91 2.23 3.32
CA VAL A 87 -2.65 2.05 4.76
C VAL A 87 -1.44 1.17 4.96
N SER A 88 -0.71 1.36 6.06
CA SER A 88 0.44 0.52 6.36
C SER A 88 0.03 -0.94 6.57
N VAL A 89 0.77 -1.85 5.94
CA VAL A 89 0.53 -3.30 6.06
C VAL A 89 0.78 -3.77 7.49
N ASN A 90 1.80 -3.20 8.11
CA ASN A 90 2.18 -3.44 9.49
C ASN A 90 2.08 -2.15 10.30
N GLU A 91 2.10 -2.29 11.61
CA GLU A 91 2.47 -1.20 12.51
C GLU A 91 3.88 -0.69 12.14
N ILE A 92 4.10 0.62 12.32
CA ILE A 92 5.38 1.24 11.99
C ILE A 92 6.47 0.66 12.89
N SER A 93 7.57 0.20 12.30
CA SER A 93 8.66 -0.44 13.05
C SER A 93 9.53 0.59 13.78
N GLN A 94 10.35 0.14 14.74
CA GLN A 94 11.37 1.01 15.33
C GLN A 94 12.32 1.54 14.25
N GLU A 95 12.76 0.69 13.32
CA GLU A 95 13.70 1.08 12.26
C GLU A 95 13.13 2.20 11.38
N GLU A 96 11.86 2.08 10.98
CA GLU A 96 11.18 3.09 10.17
C GLU A 96 11.04 4.41 10.92
N PHE A 97 10.70 4.37 12.21
CA PHE A 97 10.57 5.57 13.04
C PHE A 97 11.93 6.20 13.41
N GLU A 98 12.99 5.40 13.53
CA GLU A 98 14.34 5.89 13.80
C GLU A 98 14.87 6.80 12.68
N LEU A 99 14.50 6.53 11.42
CA LEU A 99 14.85 7.41 10.29
C LEU A 99 14.33 8.84 10.52
N PHE A 100 13.10 8.97 11.01
CA PHE A 100 12.52 10.26 11.37
C PHE A 100 13.26 10.91 12.54
N CYS A 101 13.59 10.16 13.60
CA CYS A 101 14.33 10.72 14.73
C CYS A 101 15.68 11.30 14.31
N VAL A 102 16.41 10.56 13.47
CA VAL A 102 17.73 10.95 12.98
C VAL A 102 17.62 12.20 12.10
N ASP A 103 16.70 12.22 11.14
CA ASP A 103 16.52 13.35 10.22
C ASP A 103 16.02 14.61 10.94
N ALA A 104 15.09 14.45 11.89
CA ALA A 104 14.58 15.56 12.72
C ALA A 104 15.52 15.94 13.88
N GLN A 105 16.68 15.28 14.01
CA GLN A 105 17.69 15.53 15.05
C GLN A 105 17.12 15.52 16.47
N ARG A 106 16.20 14.58 16.73
CA ARG A 106 15.51 14.42 18.01
C ARG A 106 15.89 13.09 18.68
N PRO A 107 15.83 13.00 20.02
CA PRO A 107 15.99 11.72 20.69
C PRO A 107 14.84 10.78 20.29
N CYS A 108 15.20 9.53 20.04
CA CYS A 108 14.25 8.46 19.76
C CYS A 108 13.74 7.85 21.08
N PRO A 109 12.45 7.48 21.16
CA PRO A 109 11.86 6.91 22.37
C PRO A 109 12.51 5.56 22.71
N LEU A 110 12.75 5.31 24.00
CA LEU A 110 13.26 4.03 24.46
C LEU A 110 12.24 2.92 24.18
N GLN A 111 12.71 1.86 23.55
CA GLN A 111 11.89 0.73 23.18
C GLN A 111 12.18 -0.47 24.08
N PRO A 112 11.15 -1.25 24.47
CA PRO A 112 11.33 -2.33 25.42
C PRO A 112 11.86 -3.63 24.79
N TRP A 113 12.01 -3.69 23.46
CA TRP A 113 12.50 -4.87 22.76
C TRP A 113 13.76 -4.57 21.93
N SER A 114 14.52 -5.62 21.64
CA SER A 114 15.83 -5.55 20.97
C SER A 114 15.78 -5.54 19.45
N SER A 115 14.71 -6.04 18.84
CA SER A 115 14.57 -6.12 17.39
C SER A 115 13.97 -4.84 16.81
N LYS A 116 14.65 -4.21 15.84
CA LYS A 116 14.16 -2.97 15.22
C LYS A 116 12.93 -3.16 14.32
N ASN A 117 12.62 -4.40 13.93
CA ASN A 117 11.48 -4.74 13.08
C ASN A 117 10.14 -4.81 13.84
N TYR A 118 10.18 -4.69 15.16
CA TYR A 118 8.98 -4.68 16.00
C TYR A 118 8.39 -3.26 16.09
N PRO A 119 7.08 -3.15 16.38
CA PRO A 119 6.31 -1.92 16.22
C PRO A 119 6.71 -0.87 17.24
N VAL A 120 7.07 0.35 16.84
CA VAL A 120 7.45 1.41 17.78
C VAL A 120 6.34 1.67 18.82
N VAL A 121 6.71 1.70 20.11
CA VAL A 121 5.82 2.08 21.23
C VAL A 121 6.41 3.25 22.01
N ASN A 122 5.73 3.65 23.09
CA ASN A 122 6.12 4.80 23.92
C ASN A 122 6.20 6.11 23.12
N ILE A 123 5.38 6.22 22.07
CA ILE A 123 5.19 7.43 21.29
C ILE A 123 3.86 8.09 21.66
N THR A 124 3.81 9.41 21.59
CA THR A 124 2.55 10.15 21.75
C THR A 124 1.80 10.21 20.42
N TRP A 125 0.52 10.57 20.47
CA TRP A 125 -0.24 10.85 19.24
C TRP A 125 0.42 11.95 18.39
N HIS A 126 0.97 12.99 19.04
CA HIS A 126 1.68 14.08 18.36
C HIS A 126 2.96 13.63 17.67
N ASP A 127 3.66 12.64 18.24
CA ASP A 127 4.84 12.05 17.60
C ASP A 127 4.45 11.28 16.33
N ALA A 128 3.34 10.55 16.37
CA ALA A 128 2.83 9.80 15.23
C ALA A 128 2.35 10.74 14.10
N ASP A 129 1.68 11.84 14.45
CA ASP A 129 1.26 12.88 13.51
C ASP A 129 2.46 13.60 12.89
N ALA A 130 3.47 13.96 13.71
CA ALA A 130 4.72 14.55 13.22
C ALA A 130 5.49 13.61 12.27
N TYR A 131 5.53 12.31 12.58
CA TYR A 131 6.12 11.30 11.70
C TYR A 131 5.40 11.21 10.35
N ALA A 132 4.06 11.23 10.34
CA ALA A 132 3.28 11.24 9.11
C ALA A 132 3.51 12.53 8.30
N GLY A 133 3.59 13.68 8.95
CA GLY A 133 3.96 14.94 8.31
C GLY A 133 5.37 14.91 7.70
N TRP A 134 6.33 14.32 8.41
CA TRP A 134 7.68 14.09 7.90
C TRP A 134 7.72 13.18 6.67
N LEU A 135 7.01 12.04 6.70
CA LEU A 135 6.87 11.15 5.54
C LEU A 135 6.28 11.89 4.34
N SER A 136 5.27 12.74 4.58
CA SER A 136 4.65 13.53 3.52
C SER A 136 5.65 14.46 2.84
N ASN A 137 6.47 15.14 3.64
CA ASN A 137 7.50 16.05 3.13
C ASN A 137 8.61 15.32 2.36
N LYS A 138 8.98 14.11 2.77
CA LYS A 138 10.04 13.32 2.12
C LYS A 138 9.58 12.68 0.80
N THR A 139 8.37 12.13 0.78
CA THR A 139 7.86 11.36 -0.36
C THR A 139 7.11 12.22 -1.39
N GLY A 140 6.58 13.37 -0.98
CA GLY A 140 5.62 14.15 -1.77
C GLY A 140 4.20 13.58 -1.78
N SER A 141 3.99 12.38 -1.22
CA SER A 141 2.67 11.78 -0.99
C SER A 141 2.03 12.36 0.27
N GLN A 142 0.70 12.31 0.39
CA GLN A 142 0.02 12.75 1.61
C GLN A 142 -0.10 11.60 2.61
N TYR A 143 0.72 11.61 3.66
CA TYR A 143 0.65 10.70 4.80
C TYR A 143 -0.09 11.35 5.97
N ARG A 144 -0.88 10.54 6.68
CA ARG A 144 -1.60 10.93 7.91
C ARG A 144 -1.99 9.71 8.73
N LEU A 145 -2.46 9.93 9.94
CA LEU A 145 -3.14 8.89 10.69
C LEU A 145 -4.50 8.53 10.03
N PRO A 146 -4.90 7.25 10.05
CA PRO A 146 -6.21 6.86 9.57
C PRO A 146 -7.29 7.42 10.49
N THR A 147 -8.43 7.76 9.91
CA THR A 147 -9.65 7.98 10.70
C THR A 147 -10.09 6.65 11.32
N GLU A 148 -10.91 6.71 12.38
CA GLU A 148 -11.46 5.50 13.00
C GLU A 148 -12.22 4.63 11.98
N ALA A 149 -13.00 5.27 11.10
CA ALA A 149 -13.74 4.60 10.03
C ALA A 149 -12.82 3.91 9.02
N GLU A 150 -11.75 4.57 8.57
CA GLU A 150 -10.78 3.96 7.65
C GLU A 150 -10.03 2.80 8.28
N TRP A 151 -9.65 2.94 9.55
CA TRP A 151 -8.97 1.89 10.30
C TRP A 151 -9.88 0.66 10.44
N GLU A 152 -11.14 0.85 10.85
CA GLU A 152 -12.08 -0.27 11.00
C GLU A 152 -12.44 -0.89 9.64
N TYR A 153 -12.60 -0.09 8.59
CA TYR A 153 -12.84 -0.57 7.23
C TYR A 153 -11.70 -1.47 6.73
N ALA A 154 -10.46 -1.02 6.94
CA ALA A 154 -9.26 -1.78 6.61
C ALA A 154 -9.16 -3.08 7.42
N ALA A 155 -9.35 -2.99 8.74
CA ALA A 155 -9.24 -4.13 9.65
C ALA A 155 -10.31 -5.21 9.39
N ARG A 156 -11.51 -4.81 8.95
CA ARG A 156 -12.59 -5.75 8.60
C ARG A 156 -12.33 -6.48 7.29
N ALA A 157 -11.58 -5.91 6.34
CA ALA A 157 -11.27 -6.51 5.04
C ALA A 157 -12.52 -7.12 4.34
N ASN A 158 -13.62 -6.36 4.30
CA ASN A 158 -14.93 -6.75 3.75
C ASN A 158 -15.64 -7.92 4.48
N THR A 159 -15.25 -8.22 5.72
CA THR A 159 -15.93 -9.19 6.59
C THR A 159 -16.85 -8.48 7.60
N THR A 160 -17.89 -9.17 8.04
CA THR A 160 -18.82 -8.70 9.08
C THR A 160 -18.58 -9.36 10.44
N THR A 161 -17.60 -10.26 10.52
CA THR A 161 -17.25 -11.00 11.74
C THR A 161 -16.57 -10.11 12.77
N ARG A 162 -16.67 -10.49 14.04
CA ARG A 162 -16.07 -9.75 15.16
C ARG A 162 -14.54 -9.66 15.08
N TYR A 163 -13.92 -10.70 14.57
CA TYR A 163 -12.49 -10.75 14.31
C TYR A 163 -12.28 -11.09 12.83
N LEU A 164 -11.14 -10.69 12.28
CA LEU A 164 -10.64 -11.25 11.03
C LEU A 164 -10.29 -12.72 11.31
N LEU A 165 -11.28 -13.62 11.18
CA LEU A 165 -11.01 -15.05 11.15
C LEU A 165 -10.44 -15.35 9.78
N VAL A 166 -9.13 -15.48 9.70
CA VAL A 166 -8.45 -15.97 8.51
C VAL A 166 -8.77 -17.46 8.35
N THR A 167 -10.01 -17.81 8.00
CA THR A 167 -10.42 -19.17 7.64
C THR A 167 -10.76 -19.30 6.15
N LYS A 168 -10.60 -18.23 5.35
CA LYS A 168 -10.99 -18.25 3.93
C LYS A 168 -9.98 -17.64 2.96
N TYR A 169 -8.70 -18.00 3.07
CA TYR A 169 -7.74 -17.80 1.96
C TYR A 169 -8.06 -18.63 0.70
N GLN A 170 -8.96 -19.63 0.77
CA GLN A 170 -9.30 -20.46 -0.40
C GLN A 170 -10.52 -20.00 -1.22
N SER A 171 -11.29 -19.00 -0.78
CA SER A 171 -12.54 -18.64 -1.48
C SER A 171 -12.45 -17.37 -2.34
N LEU A 172 -11.37 -16.58 -2.26
CA LEU A 172 -11.16 -15.40 -3.10
C LEU A 172 -10.25 -15.67 -4.32
N MET A 173 -9.75 -16.90 -4.49
CA MET A 173 -9.09 -17.38 -5.73
C MET A 173 -9.99 -18.31 -6.56
N ARG A 174 -11.25 -17.92 -6.77
CA ARG A 174 -12.03 -18.45 -7.90
C ARG A 174 -12.63 -17.28 -8.67
N CYS A 175 -11.78 -16.55 -9.39
CA CYS A 175 -12.22 -16.00 -10.66
C CYS A 175 -12.28 -17.18 -11.63
N SER A 176 -13.50 -17.51 -12.06
CA SER A 176 -13.74 -18.33 -13.23
C SER A 176 -13.00 -17.72 -14.41
N LEU A 177 -12.26 -18.56 -15.13
CA LEU A 177 -11.98 -18.33 -16.54
C LEU A 177 -13.31 -18.07 -17.27
N VAL A 178 -13.40 -16.92 -17.93
CA VAL A 178 -13.92 -16.84 -19.29
C VAL A 178 -13.00 -15.90 -20.07
#